data_AF-A0ABD6P569-F1
#
_entry.id   AF-A0ABD6P569-F1
#
_cell.length_a   1.000
_cell.length_b   1.000
_cell.length_c   1.000
_cell.angle_alpha   90.00
_cell.angle_beta   90.00
_cell.angle_gamma   90.00
#
_symmetry.space_group_name_H-M   'P 1'
#
loop_
_entity.id
_entity.type
_entity.pdbx_description
1 polymer ?
#
loop_
_entity_poly.entity_id
_entity_poly.type
_entity_poly.pdbx_seq_one_letter_code
_entity_poly.pdbx_strand_id
1 'polypeptide(L)'
;MATATFASSVPLAIYAAVAGARLRRLGVTESWPAIALTGGTLAAGSLGLTGLLGWTLSRPDVAADAAALRALYLLVFLVGGVGHVVALGLLVAGVAVPGLVAGLLPRPVAWSGAATATLAASATLVLVWPALGVILPVARVCALAWLVVAGALLPRAHLDAV
;
A
#
# COMPACT_ATOMS: atom_id res chain seq x y z
N MET A 1 20.09 0.50 2.31
CA MET A 1 18.74 -0.05 2.04
C MET A 1 17.67 0.55 2.95
N ALA A 2 17.83 0.49 4.28
CA ALA A 2 16.89 1.05 5.26
C ALA A 2 16.47 2.52 5.02
N THR A 3 17.43 3.39 4.66
CA THR A 3 17.20 4.80 4.34
C THR A 3 16.31 5.00 3.11
N ALA A 4 16.51 4.21 2.06
CA ALA A 4 15.70 4.27 0.85
C ALA A 4 14.27 3.80 1.12
N THR A 5 14.09 2.72 1.91
CA THR A 5 12.77 2.27 2.35
C THR A 5 12.05 3.37 3.12
N PHE A 6 12.70 3.99 4.11
CA PHE A 6 12.11 5.11 4.83
C PHE A 6 11.79 6.30 3.91
N ALA A 7 12.71 6.68 3.01
CA ALA A 7 12.47 7.78 2.08
C ALA A 7 11.27 7.51 1.16
N SER A 8 11.03 6.25 0.75
CA SER A 8 9.89 5.86 -0.07
C SER A 8 8.53 5.89 0.66
N SER A 9 8.48 5.95 2.00
CA SER A 9 7.21 6.07 2.70
C SER A 9 6.57 7.44 2.49
N VAL A 10 7.39 8.49 2.34
CA VAL A 10 6.94 9.87 2.13
C VAL A 10 6.14 10.04 0.84
N PRO A 11 6.64 9.69 -0.36
CA PRO A 11 5.86 9.82 -1.58
C PRO A 11 4.61 8.93 -1.57
N LEU A 12 4.65 7.76 -0.91
CA LEU A 12 3.46 6.91 -0.75
C LEU A 12 2.38 7.59 0.10
N ALA A 13 2.75 8.24 1.21
CA ALA A 13 1.83 9.00 2.04
C ALA A 13 1.21 10.18 1.26
N ILE A 14 2.03 10.90 0.49
CA ILE A 14 1.57 12.00 -0.36
C ILE A 14 0.60 11.48 -1.43
N TYR A 15 0.94 10.37 -2.09
CA TYR A 15 0.07 9.74 -3.09
C TYR A 15 -1.30 9.40 -2.50
N ALA A 16 -1.34 8.77 -1.32
CA ALA A 16 -2.58 8.45 -0.63
C ALA A 16 -3.41 9.70 -0.31
N ALA A 17 -2.75 10.76 0.19
CA ALA A 17 -3.37 12.05 0.47
C ALA A 17 -4.04 12.65 -0.78
N VAL A 18 -3.30 12.68 -1.89
CA VAL A 18 -3.77 13.22 -3.17
C VAL A 18 -4.88 12.37 -3.76
N ALA A 19 -4.76 11.04 -3.74
CA ALA A 19 -5.79 10.12 -4.24
C ALA A 19 -7.12 10.31 -3.48
N GLY A 20 -7.08 10.34 -2.15
CA GLY A 20 -8.27 10.60 -1.33
C GLY A 20 -8.88 11.99 -1.57
N ALA A 21 -8.06 13.03 -1.67
CA ALA A 21 -8.53 14.38 -2.00
C ALA A 21 -9.17 14.45 -3.39
N ARG A 22 -8.61 13.71 -4.37
CA ARG A 22 -9.12 13.67 -5.73
C ARG A 22 -10.46 12.96 -5.82
N LEU A 23 -10.63 11.83 -5.14
CA LEU A 23 -11.93 11.14 -5.07
C LEU A 23 -13.01 12.05 -4.50
N ARG A 24 -12.71 12.80 -3.43
CA ARG A 24 -13.65 13.80 -2.88
C ARG A 24 -14.02 14.88 -3.90
N ARG A 25 -13.04 15.39 -4.67
CA ARG A 25 -13.28 16.40 -5.71
C ARG A 25 -14.12 15.88 -6.88
N LEU A 26 -14.07 14.58 -7.16
CA LEU A 26 -14.88 13.91 -8.18
C LEU A 26 -16.32 13.59 -7.70
N GLY A 27 -16.73 14.11 -6.55
CA GLY A 27 -18.09 13.94 -6.03
C GLY A 27 -18.34 12.58 -5.36
N VAL A 28 -17.30 11.80 -5.07
CA VAL A 28 -17.43 10.57 -4.28
C VAL A 28 -17.68 10.98 -2.82
N THR A 29 -18.94 11.03 -2.41
CA THR A 29 -19.40 11.52 -1.10
C THR A 29 -19.57 10.43 -0.03
N GLU A 30 -19.01 9.24 -0.26
CA GLU A 30 -19.07 8.11 0.68
C GLU A 30 -17.77 7.88 1.47
N SER A 31 -17.71 6.82 2.30
CA SER A 31 -16.57 6.42 3.14
C SER A 31 -15.27 6.12 2.35
N TRP A 32 -15.36 5.86 1.04
CA TRP A 32 -14.24 5.38 0.21
C TRP A 32 -12.98 6.26 0.20
N PRO A 33 -13.04 7.60 0.10
CA PRO A 33 -11.85 8.44 0.18
C PRO A 33 -11.16 8.35 1.55
N ALA A 34 -11.92 8.13 2.63
CA ALA A 34 -11.37 7.90 3.96
C ALA A 34 -10.68 6.53 4.03
N ILE A 35 -11.30 5.48 3.48
CA ILE A 35 -10.70 4.13 3.40
C ILE A 35 -9.38 4.17 2.62
N ALA A 36 -9.33 4.87 1.48
CA ALA A 36 -8.12 5.05 0.70
C ALA A 36 -7.01 5.74 1.51
N LEU A 37 -7.35 6.84 2.20
CA LEU A 37 -6.41 7.55 3.07
C LEU A 37 -5.90 6.68 4.22
N THR A 38 -6.79 5.97 4.91
CA THR A 38 -6.43 5.09 6.02
C THR A 38 -5.54 3.94 5.54
N GLY A 39 -5.89 3.29 4.43
CA GLY A 39 -5.05 2.25 3.84
C GLY A 39 -3.66 2.77 3.45
N GLY A 40 -3.61 3.92 2.77
CA GLY A 40 -2.34 4.50 2.32
C GLY A 40 -1.46 5.02 3.47
N THR A 41 -2.05 5.59 4.52
CA THR A 41 -1.31 6.01 5.73
C THR A 41 -0.76 4.82 6.50
N LEU A 42 -1.54 3.75 6.67
CA LEU A 42 -1.07 2.50 7.26
C LEU A 42 0.04 1.86 6.43
N ALA A 43 -0.07 1.89 5.09
CA ALA A 43 0.93 1.34 4.19
C ALA A 43 2.25 2.13 4.27
N ALA A 44 2.16 3.47 4.19
CA ALA A 44 3.30 4.35 4.33
C ALA A 44 3.94 4.24 5.71
N GLY A 45 3.14 4.25 6.79
CA GLY A 45 3.61 4.07 8.15
C GLY A 45 4.35 2.74 8.33
N SER A 46 3.79 1.64 7.83
CA SER A 46 4.44 0.33 7.86
C SER A 46 5.78 0.34 7.12
N LEU A 47 5.84 0.98 5.94
CA LEU A 47 7.07 1.08 5.15
C LEU A 47 8.14 1.95 5.85
N GLY A 48 7.72 3.05 6.48
CA GLY A 48 8.58 3.90 7.31
C GLY A 48 9.12 3.15 8.52
N LEU A 49 8.26 2.46 9.27
CA LEU A 49 8.65 1.62 10.41
C LEU A 49 9.64 0.52 9.99
N THR A 50 9.41 -0.11 8.83
CA THR A 50 10.33 -1.11 8.27
C THR A 50 11.72 -0.52 8.01
N GLY A 51 11.79 0.70 7.48
CA GLY A 51 13.05 1.43 7.29
C GLY A 51 13.76 1.72 8.61
N LEU A 52 13.04 2.21 9.62
CA LEU A 52 13.60 2.51 10.94
C LEU A 52 14.12 1.25 11.65
N LEU A 53 13.33 0.17 11.65
CA LEU A 53 13.72 -1.12 12.22
C LEU A 53 14.92 -1.74 11.47
N GLY A 54 14.94 -1.64 10.15
CA GLY A 54 16.06 -2.09 9.33
C GLY A 54 17.35 -1.31 9.58
N TRP A 55 17.24 -0.02 9.92
CA TRP A 55 18.40 0.76 10.36
C TRP A 55 18.89 0.30 11.74
N THR A 56 17.98 0.04 12.69
CA THR A 56 18.34 -0.49 14.02
C THR A 56 19.09 -1.82 13.93
N LEU A 57 18.67 -2.71 13.02
CA LEU A 57 19.37 -3.97 12.74
C LEU A 57 20.82 -3.78 12.24
N SER A 58 21.16 -2.62 11.68
CA SER A 58 22.51 -2.33 11.22
C SER A 58 23.46 -1.92 12.36
N ARG A 59 22.97 -1.81 13.60
CA ARG A 59 23.80 -1.47 14.76
C ARG A 59 24.55 -2.71 15.26
N PRO A 60 25.88 -2.60 15.48
CA PRO A 60 26.71 -3.74 15.86
C PRO A 60 26.27 -4.35 17.20
N ASP A 61 25.81 -3.53 18.15
CA ASP A 61 25.31 -3.98 19.45
C ASP A 61 24.08 -4.89 19.34
N VAL A 62 23.20 -4.61 18.36
CA VAL A 62 21.98 -5.39 18.09
C VAL A 62 22.31 -6.65 17.30
N ALA A 63 23.28 -6.56 16.39
CA ALA A 63 23.74 -7.70 15.59
C ALA A 63 24.50 -8.75 16.42
N ALA A 64 25.10 -8.34 17.54
CA ALA A 64 25.81 -9.24 18.46
C ALA A 64 24.88 -10.13 19.28
N ASP A 65 23.63 -9.71 19.52
CA ASP A 65 22.61 -10.51 20.22
C ASP A 65 21.72 -11.25 19.22
N ALA A 66 21.89 -12.56 19.13
CA ALA A 66 21.13 -13.43 18.23
C ALA A 66 19.61 -13.42 18.49
N ALA A 67 19.18 -13.25 19.74
CA ALA A 67 17.76 -13.22 20.09
C ALA A 67 17.13 -11.90 19.62
N ALA A 68 17.76 -10.77 19.92
CA ALA A 68 17.34 -9.46 19.46
C ALA A 68 17.32 -9.39 17.92
N LEU A 69 18.39 -9.85 17.27
CA LEU A 69 18.50 -9.89 15.81
C LEU A 69 17.33 -10.66 15.18
N ARG A 70 17.02 -11.87 15.67
CA ARG A 70 15.94 -12.71 15.14
C ARG A 70 14.57 -12.06 15.35
N ALA A 71 14.33 -11.47 16.52
CA ALA A 71 13.07 -10.78 16.83
C ALA A 71 12.85 -9.56 15.93
N LEU A 72 13.87 -8.69 15.78
CA LEU A 72 13.78 -7.52 14.90
C LEU A 72 13.62 -7.94 13.43
N TYR A 73 14.31 -8.98 12.97
CA TYR A 73 14.18 -9.45 11.59
C TYR A 73 12.77 -9.94 11.28
N LEU A 74 12.15 -10.69 12.19
CA LEU A 74 10.75 -11.10 12.08
C LEU A 74 9.80 -9.91 12.09
N LEU A 75 10.06 -8.90 12.92
CA LEU A 75 9.25 -7.69 12.97
C LEU A 75 9.34 -6.89 11.66
N VAL A 76 10.55 -6.73 11.10
CA VAL A 76 10.78 -6.13 9.78
C VAL A 76 10.00 -6.88 8.70
N PHE A 77 10.01 -8.22 8.74
CA PHE A 77 9.25 -9.03 7.79
C PHE A 77 7.72 -8.88 7.97
N LEU A 78 7.21 -8.87 9.20
CA LEU A 78 5.76 -8.72 9.46
C LEU A 78 5.25 -7.33 9.05
N VAL A 79 5.94 -6.28 9.50
CA VAL A 79 5.55 -4.89 9.24
C VAL A 79 5.74 -4.57 7.76
N GLY A 80 6.91 -4.88 7.21
CA GLY A 80 7.27 -4.57 5.84
C GLY A 80 6.66 -5.52 4.82
N GLY A 81 6.23 -6.71 5.23
CA GLY A 81 5.57 -7.71 4.40
C GLY A 81 4.06 -7.61 4.49
N VAL A 82 3.46 -8.35 5.44
CA VAL A 82 2.01 -8.50 5.57
C VAL A 82 1.34 -7.16 5.90
N GLY A 83 1.83 -6.44 6.90
CA GLY A 83 1.24 -5.17 7.34
C GLY A 83 1.16 -4.14 6.21
N HIS A 84 2.28 -3.93 5.51
CA HIS A 84 2.35 -3.03 4.37
C HIS A 84 1.48 -3.49 3.18
N VAL A 85 1.50 -4.79 2.82
CA VAL A 85 0.76 -5.31 1.65
C VAL A 85 -0.75 -5.24 1.88
N VAL A 86 -1.24 -5.62 3.05
CA VAL A 86 -2.68 -5.56 3.36
C VAL A 86 -3.16 -4.10 3.36
N ALA A 87 -2.38 -3.18 3.93
CA ALA A 87 -2.69 -1.76 3.90
C ALA A 87 -2.67 -1.16 2.48
N LEU A 88 -1.73 -1.59 1.63
CA LEU A 88 -1.74 -1.27 0.20
C LEU A 88 -3.01 -1.77 -0.49
N GLY A 89 -3.47 -2.98 -0.15
CA GLY A 89 -4.73 -3.54 -0.65
C GLY A 89 -5.94 -2.66 -0.29
N LEU A 90 -5.99 -2.14 0.94
CA LEU A 90 -7.00 -1.18 1.38
C LEU A 90 -6.97 0.13 0.57
N LEU A 91 -5.77 0.67 0.32
CA LEU A 91 -5.61 1.86 -0.54
C LEU A 91 -6.14 1.58 -1.95
N VAL A 92 -5.74 0.45 -2.55
CA VAL A 92 -6.18 0.03 -3.89
C VAL A 92 -7.70 -0.15 -3.92
N ALA A 93 -8.29 -0.83 -2.94
CA ALA A 93 -9.74 -1.01 -2.83
C ALA A 93 -10.46 0.34 -2.72
N GLY A 94 -9.97 1.24 -1.88
CA GLY A 94 -10.53 2.58 -1.69
C GLY A 94 -10.53 3.45 -2.95
N VAL A 95 -9.68 3.14 -3.95
CA VAL A 95 -9.65 3.81 -5.25
C VAL A 95 -10.42 3.02 -6.32
N ALA A 96 -10.25 1.70 -6.36
CA ALA A 96 -10.82 0.84 -7.40
C ALA A 96 -12.35 0.73 -7.30
N VAL A 97 -12.90 0.61 -6.09
CA VAL A 97 -14.34 0.46 -5.86
C VAL A 97 -15.11 1.71 -6.30
N PRO A 98 -14.81 2.94 -5.85
CA PRO A 98 -15.50 4.12 -6.35
C PRO A 98 -15.22 4.34 -7.85
N GLY A 99 -14.05 3.94 -8.36
CA GLY A 99 -13.77 3.95 -9.79
C GLY A 99 -14.72 3.07 -10.62
N LEU A 100 -15.16 1.93 -10.05
CA LEU A 100 -16.13 1.02 -10.66
C LEU A 100 -17.58 1.52 -10.50
N VAL A 101 -17.95 1.97 -9.30
CA VAL A 101 -19.32 2.39 -8.95
C VAL A 101 -19.68 3.74 -9.59
N ALA A 102 -18.78 4.71 -9.53
CA ALA A 102 -18.98 6.04 -10.11
C ALA A 102 -18.53 6.14 -11.58
N GLY A 103 -18.07 5.04 -12.19
CA GLY A 103 -17.68 5.00 -13.61
C GLY A 103 -16.46 5.86 -13.97
N LEU A 104 -15.61 6.18 -12.99
CA LEU A 104 -14.44 7.08 -13.17
C LEU A 104 -13.25 6.39 -13.85
N LEU A 105 -13.27 5.06 -13.96
CA LEU A 105 -12.21 4.26 -14.57
C LEU A 105 -12.80 3.28 -15.59
N PRO A 106 -12.06 2.92 -16.65
CA PRO A 106 -12.49 1.87 -17.55
C PRO A 106 -12.66 0.54 -16.79
N ARG A 107 -13.79 -0.14 -17.03
CA ARG A 107 -14.16 -1.41 -16.38
C ARG A 107 -13.02 -2.42 -16.20
N PRO A 108 -12.16 -2.73 -17.20
CA PRO A 108 -11.07 -3.69 -17.01
C PRO A 108 -10.05 -3.24 -15.96
N VAL A 109 -9.75 -1.94 -15.87
CA VAL A 109 -8.81 -1.40 -14.89
C VAL A 109 -9.42 -1.42 -13.50
N ALA A 110 -10.70 -1.09 -13.36
CA ALA A 110 -11.37 -1.16 -12.07
C ALA A 110 -11.43 -2.61 -11.53
N TRP A 111 -11.71 -3.59 -12.40
CA TRP A 111 -11.67 -5.02 -12.04
C TRP A 111 -10.27 -5.52 -11.68
N SER A 112 -9.23 -5.12 -12.42
CA SER A 112 -7.86 -5.51 -12.08
C SER A 112 -7.43 -4.93 -10.72
N GLY A 113 -7.93 -3.74 -10.36
CA GLY A 113 -7.74 -3.13 -9.05
C GLY A 113 -8.42 -3.92 -7.94
N ALA A 114 -9.68 -4.30 -8.13
CA ALA A 114 -10.43 -5.14 -7.19
C ALA A 114 -9.76 -6.52 -6.98
N ALA A 115 -9.30 -7.15 -8.07
CA ALA A 115 -8.55 -8.41 -7.99
C ALA A 115 -7.24 -8.23 -7.22
N THR A 116 -6.49 -7.16 -7.49
CA THR A 116 -5.24 -6.84 -6.78
C THR A 116 -5.47 -6.55 -5.30
N ALA A 117 -6.54 -5.83 -4.95
CA ALA A 117 -6.92 -5.58 -3.58
C ALA A 117 -7.28 -6.87 -2.83
N THR A 118 -8.02 -7.77 -3.48
CA THR A 118 -8.38 -9.09 -2.91
C THR A 118 -7.13 -9.95 -2.70
N LEU A 119 -6.23 -9.96 -3.68
CA LEU A 119 -4.94 -10.66 -3.57
C LEU A 119 -4.08 -10.06 -2.45
N ALA A 120 -4.04 -8.74 -2.31
CA ALA A 120 -3.34 -8.08 -1.20
C ALA A 120 -3.97 -8.36 0.17
N ALA A 121 -5.31 -8.41 0.27
CA ALA A 121 -5.99 -8.80 1.52
C ALA A 121 -5.70 -10.26 1.90
N SER A 122 -5.59 -11.16 0.91
CA SER A 122 -5.24 -12.56 1.12
C SER A 122 -3.85 -12.76 1.72
N ALA A 123 -2.96 -11.76 1.64
CA ALA A 123 -1.67 -11.78 2.32
C ALA A 123 -1.78 -11.95 3.84
N THR A 124 -2.94 -11.66 4.44
CA THR A 124 -3.22 -11.94 5.86
C THR A 124 -3.07 -13.44 6.19
N LEU A 125 -3.36 -14.32 5.22
CA LEU A 125 -3.22 -15.77 5.37
C LEU A 125 -1.77 -16.21 5.59
N VAL A 126 -0.77 -15.38 5.25
CA VAL A 126 0.65 -15.65 5.51
C VAL A 126 0.93 -15.77 7.02
N LEU A 127 0.12 -15.11 7.88
CA LEU A 127 0.24 -15.24 9.33
C LEU A 127 -0.13 -16.64 9.84
N VAL A 128 -1.00 -17.35 9.12
CA VAL A 128 -1.41 -18.73 9.44
C VAL A 128 -0.52 -19.73 8.72
N TRP A 129 -0.22 -19.48 7.43
CA TRP A 129 0.60 -20.33 6.57
C TRP A 129 1.77 -19.54 5.96
N PRO A 130 2.95 -19.55 6.61
CA PRO A 130 4.13 -18.83 6.10
C PRO A 130 4.58 -19.24 4.69
N ALA A 131 4.23 -20.45 4.24
CA ALA A 131 4.48 -20.93 2.88
C ALA A 131 3.84 -20.07 1.78
N LEU A 132 2.79 -19.31 2.12
CA LEU A 132 2.14 -18.36 1.21
C LEU A 132 2.93 -17.04 1.03
N GLY A 133 4.15 -16.95 1.55
CA GLY A 133 5.00 -15.75 1.45
C GLY A 133 5.21 -15.23 0.03
N VAL A 134 5.07 -16.09 -0.99
CA VAL A 134 5.12 -15.72 -2.42
C VAL A 134 4.05 -14.70 -2.83
N ILE A 135 2.92 -14.64 -2.10
CA ILE A 135 1.85 -13.68 -2.35
C ILE A 135 2.34 -12.25 -2.08
N LEU A 136 3.20 -12.04 -1.09
CA LEU A 136 3.66 -10.71 -0.67
C LEU A 136 4.33 -9.89 -1.79
N PRO A 137 5.37 -10.40 -2.49
CA PRO A 137 5.99 -9.65 -3.57
C PRO A 137 5.05 -9.44 -4.77
N VAL A 138 4.26 -10.45 -5.13
CA VAL A 138 3.31 -10.36 -6.25
C VAL A 138 2.26 -9.28 -5.97
N ALA A 139 1.63 -9.33 -4.80
CA ALA A 139 0.64 -8.36 -4.35
C ALA A 139 1.18 -6.93 -4.38
N ARG A 140 2.42 -6.74 -3.91
CA ARG A 140 3.05 -5.42 -3.87
C ARG A 140 3.27 -4.85 -5.26
N VAL A 141 3.88 -5.63 -6.15
CA VAL A 141 4.19 -5.16 -7.51
C VAL A 141 2.90 -4.88 -8.27
N CYS A 142 1.90 -5.78 -8.18
CA CYS A 142 0.60 -5.56 -8.78
C CYS A 142 -0.09 -4.29 -8.24
N ALA A 143 -0.09 -4.09 -6.92
CA ALA A 143 -0.71 -2.93 -6.28
C ALA A 143 -0.05 -1.61 -6.73
N LEU A 144 1.28 -1.54 -6.69
CA LEU A 144 2.01 -0.33 -7.09
C LEU A 144 1.83 -0.04 -8.59
N ALA A 145 1.96 -1.06 -9.44
CA ALA A 145 1.73 -0.91 -10.88
C ALA A 145 0.31 -0.41 -11.17
N TRP A 146 -0.69 -0.97 -10.48
CA TRP A 146 -2.07 -0.57 -10.64
C TRP A 146 -2.31 0.88 -10.19
N LEU A 147 -1.75 1.30 -9.05
CA LEU A 147 -1.88 2.67 -8.55
C LEU A 147 -1.29 3.72 -9.50
N VAL A 148 -0.20 3.37 -10.20
CA VAL A 148 0.37 4.22 -11.26
C VAL A 148 -0.61 4.36 -12.43
N VAL A 149 -1.17 3.24 -12.91
CA VAL A 149 -2.15 3.24 -14.00
C VAL A 149 -3.43 4.00 -13.62
N ALA A 150 -3.97 3.75 -12.42
CA ALA A 150 -5.16 4.43 -11.91
C ALA A 150 -4.93 5.94 -11.75
N GLY A 151 -3.76 6.34 -11.27
CA GLY A 151 -3.38 7.76 -11.16
C GLY A 151 -3.36 8.47 -12.51
N ALA A 152 -2.88 7.80 -13.56
CA ALA A 152 -2.82 8.31 -14.92
C ALA A 152 -4.21 8.43 -15.58
N LEU A 153 -5.11 7.47 -15.31
CA LEU A 153 -6.42 7.36 -15.97
C LEU A 153 -7.56 8.11 -15.28
N LEU A 154 -7.47 8.37 -13.97
CA LEU A 154 -8.49 9.13 -13.27
C LEU A 154 -8.69 10.50 -13.96
N PRO A 155 -9.92 11.06 -14.02
CA PRO A 155 -10.20 12.35 -14.67
C PRO A 155 -9.48 13.52 -14.00
N ARG A 156 -8.98 14.46 -14.80
CA ARG A 156 -8.23 15.62 -14.30
C ARG A 156 -9.18 16.80 -14.33
N ALA A 157 -9.78 17.11 -13.20
CA ALA A 157 -10.74 18.21 -13.04
C ALA A 157 -10.24 19.59 -13.53
N HIS A 158 -8.94 19.76 -13.80
CA HIS A 158 -8.34 20.99 -14.36
C HIS A 158 -8.05 20.95 -15.87
N LEU A 159 -8.03 19.78 -16.53
CA LEU A 159 -7.68 19.66 -17.96
C LEU A 159 -8.88 19.30 -18.84
N ASP A 160 -9.93 18.71 -18.27
CA ASP A 160 -11.09 18.22 -19.02
C ASP A 160 -12.24 19.26 -19.05
N ALA A 161 -11.97 20.51 -18.68
CA ALA A 161 -12.93 21.62 -18.65
C ALA A 161 -12.84 22.54 -19.89
N VAL A 162 -12.37 22.04 -21.03
CA VAL A 162 -12.27 22.78 -22.30
C VAL A 162 -13.18 22.16 -23.35
#